data_AF-A0A7J4Q424-F1
#
_entry.id   AF-A0A7J4Q424-F1
#
_cell.length_a   1.000
_cell.length_b   1.000
_cell.length_c   1.000
_cell.angle_alpha   90.00
_cell.angle_beta   90.00
_cell.angle_gamma   90.00
#
_symmetry.space_group_name_H-M   'P 1'
#
loop_
_entity.id
_entity.type
_entity.pdbx_description
1 polymer ?
#
loop_
_entity_poly.entity_id
_entity_poly.type
_entity_poly.pdbx_seq_one_letter_code
_entity_poly.pdbx_strand_id
1 'polypeptide(L)'
;IKICIGYDFDGKVIKYFPTTSDEVARCKPIYETHEGFPALSDEEWISMADLSRSEGTGYAAMPEKVRHIVERIEYLSGIPVVSVGVGPDRKASIAKVNGPFDVPSEEVTF
;
A
#
# COMPACT_ATOMS: atom_id res chain seq x y z
N ILE A 1 2.63 13.62 1.41
CA ILE A 1 3.26 12.45 0.74
C ILE A 1 3.24 12.68 -0.76
N LYS A 2 4.27 12.28 -1.52
CA LYS A 2 4.30 12.39 -2.99
C LYS A 2 4.44 11.01 -3.61
N ILE A 3 3.57 10.67 -4.57
CA ILE A 3 3.60 9.40 -5.30
C ILE A 3 3.99 9.69 -6.74
N CYS A 4 5.02 9.02 -7.25
CA CYS A 4 5.41 9.13 -8.65
C CYS A 4 4.39 8.36 -9.50
N ILE A 5 3.65 9.05 -10.37
CA ILE A 5 2.58 8.48 -11.19
C ILE A 5 2.95 8.34 -12.67
N GLY A 6 4.18 8.69 -13.02
CA GLY A 6 4.72 8.61 -14.37
C GLY A 6 5.97 9.45 -14.53
N TYR A 7 6.48 9.51 -15.76
CA TYR A 7 7.70 10.23 -16.09
C TYR A 7 7.47 11.07 -17.34
N ASP A 8 8.01 12.29 -17.35
CA ASP A 8 8.23 13.06 -18.57
C ASP A 8 9.58 12.61 -19.16
N PHE A 9 9.52 11.98 -20.32
CA PHE A 9 10.65 11.53 -21.11
C PHE A 9 10.72 12.34 -22.41
N ASP A 10 11.60 13.34 -22.44
CA ASP A 10 11.80 14.24 -23.59
C ASP A 10 10.50 14.86 -24.13
N GLY A 11 9.61 15.30 -23.23
CA GLY A 11 8.33 15.93 -23.55
C GLY A 11 7.18 14.94 -23.75
N LYS A 12 7.41 13.64 -23.59
CA LYS A 12 6.39 12.58 -23.66
C LYS A 12 6.14 11.98 -22.29
N VAL A 13 4.88 11.94 -21.90
CA VAL A 13 4.47 11.29 -20.65
C VAL A 13 4.43 9.78 -20.83
N ILE A 14 5.23 9.06 -20.04
CA ILE A 14 5.22 7.59 -19.95
C ILE A 14 4.75 7.15 -18.55
N LYS A 15 4.07 6.01 -18.48
CA LYS A 15 3.52 5.43 -17.22
C LYS A 15 4.20 4.12 -16.81
N TYR A 16 5.25 3.74 -17.51
CA TYR A 16 6.06 2.56 -17.23
C TYR A 16 7.47 3.00 -16.84
N PHE A 17 8.18 2.14 -16.12
CA PHE A 17 9.58 2.37 -15.81
C PHE A 17 10.44 2.09 -17.06
N PRO A 18 11.34 3.01 -17.47
CA PRO A 18 12.21 2.79 -18.62
C PRO A 18 13.13 1.59 -18.45
N THR A 19 13.60 1.04 -19.58
CA THR A 19 14.35 -0.23 -19.57
C THR A 19 15.86 -0.03 -19.41
N THR A 20 16.38 1.14 -19.77
CA THR A 20 17.81 1.44 -19.74
C THR A 20 18.13 2.55 -18.74
N SER A 21 19.32 2.52 -18.16
CA SER A 21 19.80 3.57 -17.26
C SER A 21 19.81 4.96 -17.91
N ASP A 22 20.15 5.02 -19.19
CA ASP A 22 20.25 6.28 -19.95
C ASP A 22 18.86 6.92 -20.19
N GLU A 23 17.82 6.10 -20.39
CA GLU A 23 16.44 6.57 -20.44
C GLU A 23 15.97 7.05 -19.07
N VAL A 24 16.23 6.28 -18.00
CA VAL A 24 15.87 6.67 -16.63
C VAL A 24 16.54 7.99 -16.24
N ALA A 25 17.80 8.21 -16.62
CA ALA A 25 18.54 9.43 -16.31
C ALA A 25 17.93 10.71 -16.95
N ARG A 26 17.21 10.56 -18.07
CA ARG A 26 16.52 11.67 -18.75
C ARG A 26 15.09 11.90 -18.25
N CYS A 27 14.52 10.92 -17.56
CA CYS A 27 13.15 10.99 -17.07
C CYS A 27 13.01 11.97 -15.91
N LYS A 28 11.99 12.83 -15.98
CA LYS A 28 11.56 13.67 -14.84
C LYS A 28 10.31 13.07 -14.20
N PRO A 29 10.32 12.78 -12.88
CA PRO A 29 9.16 12.19 -12.23
C PRO A 29 7.98 13.17 -12.18
N ILE A 30 6.80 12.68 -12.48
CA ILE A 30 5.52 13.40 -12.35
C ILE A 30 4.88 12.92 -11.06
N TYR A 31 4.69 13.82 -10.11
CA TYR A 31 4.18 13.49 -8.78
C TYR A 31 2.71 13.88 -8.60
N GLU A 32 1.96 12.99 -7.96
CA GLU A 32 0.72 13.32 -7.29
C GLU A 32 1.01 13.61 -5.81
N THR A 33 0.38 14.65 -5.25
CA THR A 33 0.58 15.06 -3.86
C THR A 33 -0.63 14.71 -3.02
N HIS A 34 -0.41 13.99 -1.92
CA HIS A 34 -1.42 13.61 -0.95
C HIS A 34 -1.09 14.23 0.42
N GLU A 35 -2.14 14.44 1.22
CA GLU A 35 -1.96 14.76 2.62
C GLU A 35 -1.15 13.66 3.33
N GLY A 36 -0.25 14.08 4.21
CA GLY A 36 0.40 13.15 5.12
C GLY A 36 -0.51 12.76 6.28
N PHE A 37 0.00 11.89 7.13
CA PHE A 37 -0.56 11.55 8.43
C PHE A 37 0.53 11.71 9.50
N PRO A 38 0.15 11.99 10.76
CA PRO A 38 1.11 11.98 11.86
C PRO A 38 1.81 10.63 12.00
N ALA A 39 3.06 10.64 12.44
CA ALA A 39 3.73 9.41 12.83
C ALA A 39 3.01 8.81 14.03
N LEU A 40 2.74 7.50 13.98
CA LEU A 40 2.29 6.72 15.12
C LEU A 40 3.50 6.01 15.76
N SER A 41 3.43 5.74 17.06
CA SER A 41 4.42 4.94 17.77
C SER A 41 4.33 3.46 17.37
N ASP A 42 5.38 2.70 17.67
CA ASP A 42 5.39 1.25 17.41
C ASP A 42 4.25 0.55 18.16
N GLU A 43 3.94 0.97 19.39
CA GLU A 43 2.83 0.45 20.19
C GLU A 43 1.47 0.76 19.57
N GLU A 44 1.29 1.96 18.99
CA GLU A 44 0.06 2.34 18.29
C GLU A 44 -0.14 1.49 17.02
N TRP A 45 0.92 1.27 16.24
CA TRP A 45 0.89 0.39 15.08
C TRP A 45 0.53 -1.06 15.45
N ILE A 46 1.14 -1.58 16.52
CA ILE A 46 0.87 -2.95 17.01
C ILE A 46 -0.57 -3.06 17.53
N SER A 47 -1.04 -2.10 18.34
CA SER A 47 -2.39 -2.11 18.91
C SER A 47 -3.46 -2.10 17.82
N MET A 48 -3.28 -1.28 16.78
CA MET A 48 -4.18 -1.25 15.63
C MET A 48 -4.15 -2.56 14.84
N ALA A 49 -2.97 -3.17 14.65
CA ALA A 49 -2.86 -4.47 13.98
C ALA A 49 -3.52 -5.59 14.80
N ASP A 50 -3.40 -5.54 16.13
CA ASP A 50 -4.11 -6.44 17.05
C ASP A 50 -5.62 -6.27 16.95
N LEU A 51 -6.13 -5.03 16.98
CA LEU A 51 -7.55 -4.71 16.83
C LEU A 51 -8.12 -5.26 15.52
N SER A 52 -7.40 -5.03 14.42
CA SER A 52 -7.78 -5.51 13.09
C SER A 52 -7.99 -7.03 13.07
N ARG A 53 -7.11 -7.78 13.75
CA ARG A 53 -7.18 -9.23 13.85
C ARG A 53 -8.26 -9.71 14.82
N SER A 54 -8.40 -9.07 15.99
CA SER A 54 -9.37 -9.50 17.00
C SER A 54 -10.80 -9.24 16.58
N GLU A 55 -11.05 -8.17 15.83
CA GLU A 55 -12.38 -7.77 15.38
C GLU A 55 -12.68 -8.15 13.92
N GLY A 56 -11.67 -8.62 13.17
CA GLY A 56 -11.83 -8.95 11.76
C GLY A 56 -12.18 -7.74 10.89
N THR A 57 -11.67 -6.55 11.25
CA THR A 57 -11.99 -5.28 10.56
C THR A 57 -11.04 -4.96 9.41
N GLY A 58 -9.89 -5.64 9.32
CA GLY A 58 -8.91 -5.43 8.25
C GLY A 58 -8.44 -3.99 8.17
N TYR A 59 -8.48 -3.41 6.97
CA TYR A 59 -8.06 -2.01 6.71
C TYR A 59 -8.96 -0.97 7.38
N ALA A 60 -10.15 -1.32 7.85
CA ALA A 60 -11.00 -0.39 8.59
C ALA A 60 -10.41 0.00 9.96
N ALA A 61 -9.46 -0.78 10.50
CA ALA A 61 -8.70 -0.41 11.69
C ALA A 61 -7.73 0.76 11.45
N MET A 62 -7.35 1.01 10.19
CA MET A 62 -6.39 2.08 9.86
C MET A 62 -7.01 3.47 9.97
N PRO A 63 -6.24 4.49 10.41
CA PRO A 63 -6.64 5.88 10.23
C PRO A 63 -6.95 6.16 8.76
N GLU A 64 -8.00 6.93 8.51
CA GLU A 64 -8.51 7.23 7.16
C GLU A 64 -7.40 7.71 6.21
N LYS A 65 -6.54 8.63 6.66
CA LYS A 65 -5.44 9.17 5.84
C LYS A 65 -4.39 8.11 5.47
N VAL A 66 -4.14 7.13 6.35
CA VAL A 66 -3.23 6.01 6.08
C VAL A 66 -3.87 5.10 5.04
N ARG A 67 -5.14 4.74 5.25
CA ARG A 67 -5.92 3.89 4.34
C ARG A 67 -5.99 4.48 2.93
N HIS A 68 -6.22 5.78 2.79
CA HIS A 68 -6.26 6.47 1.50
C HIS A 68 -4.96 6.34 0.69
N ILE A 69 -3.80 6.29 1.36
CA ILE A 69 -2.52 6.07 0.65
C ILE A 69 -2.44 4.64 0.12
N VAL A 70 -2.86 3.65 0.92
CA VAL A 70 -2.90 2.24 0.50
C VAL A 70 -3.85 2.05 -0.68
N GLU A 71 -5.07 2.58 -0.57
CA GLU A 71 -6.08 2.54 -1.65
C GLU A 71 -5.58 3.25 -2.91
N ARG A 72 -4.83 4.36 -2.78
CA ARG A 72 -4.25 5.05 -3.93
C ARG A 72 -3.19 4.21 -4.63
N ILE A 73 -2.32 3.53 -3.87
CA ILE A 73 -1.30 2.63 -4.44
C ILE A 73 -1.97 1.43 -5.13
N GLU A 74 -3.03 0.87 -4.53
CA GLU A 74 -3.84 -0.20 -5.14
C GLU A 74 -4.43 0.29 -6.48
N TYR A 75 -5.02 1.48 -6.50
CA TYR A 75 -5.59 2.06 -7.73
C TYR A 75 -4.55 2.31 -8.82
N LEU A 76 -3.39 2.87 -8.46
CA LEU A 76 -2.33 3.21 -9.43
C LEU A 76 -1.64 1.96 -10.00
N SER A 77 -1.47 0.93 -9.18
CA SER A 77 -0.86 -0.33 -9.62
C SER A 77 -1.83 -1.23 -10.36
N GLY A 78 -3.13 -1.13 -10.09
CA GLY A 78 -4.14 -2.08 -10.57
C GLY A 78 -3.99 -3.46 -9.94
N ILE A 79 -3.20 -3.58 -8.86
CA ILE A 79 -2.92 -4.84 -8.17
C ILE A 79 -3.55 -4.75 -6.77
N PRO A 80 -4.42 -5.72 -6.39
CA PRO A 80 -5.00 -5.74 -5.05
C PRO A 80 -3.94 -5.79 -3.96
N VAL A 81 -4.00 -4.84 -3.01
CA VAL A 81 -3.15 -4.90 -1.82
C VAL A 81 -3.84 -5.81 -0.81
N VAL A 82 -3.18 -6.92 -0.45
CA VAL A 82 -3.75 -7.95 0.44
C VAL A 82 -3.28 -7.82 1.89
N SER A 83 -2.14 -7.17 2.11
CA SER A 83 -1.55 -6.99 3.43
C SER A 83 -0.64 -5.77 3.46
N VAL A 84 -0.57 -5.11 4.61
CA VAL A 84 0.31 -3.96 4.86
C VAL A 84 1.12 -4.23 6.13
N GLY A 85 2.44 -4.21 6.02
CA GLY A 85 3.34 -4.20 7.18
C GLY A 85 3.38 -2.79 7.77
N VAL A 86 3.08 -2.68 9.07
CA VAL A 86 2.99 -1.40 9.78
C VAL A 86 4.10 -1.22 10.83
N GLY A 87 4.98 -2.21 11.00
CA GLY A 87 6.10 -2.12 11.94
C GLY A 87 7.05 -3.33 11.82
N PRO A 88 8.15 -3.35 12.60
CA PRO A 88 9.16 -4.41 12.56
C PRO A 88 8.71 -5.71 13.26
N ASP A 89 7.74 -5.63 14.18
CA ASP A 89 7.22 -6.81 14.87
C ASP A 89 6.41 -7.71 13.91
N ARG A 90 6.48 -9.02 14.11
CA ARG A 90 5.72 -10.00 13.30
C ARG A 90 4.21 -9.73 13.33
N LYS A 91 3.69 -9.23 14.45
CA LYS A 91 2.29 -8.88 14.66
C LYS A 91 1.88 -7.54 14.04
N ALA A 92 2.85 -6.71 13.66
CA ALA A 92 2.63 -5.40 13.06
C ALA A 92 2.33 -5.54 11.56
N SER A 93 1.29 -6.31 11.24
CA SER A 93 0.75 -6.44 9.88
C SER A 93 -0.78 -6.45 9.91
N ILE A 94 -1.39 -5.81 8.92
CA ILE A 94 -2.83 -5.76 8.72
C ILE A 94 -3.16 -6.41 7.38
N ALA A 95 -3.97 -7.47 7.41
CA ALA A 95 -4.52 -8.10 6.22
C ALA A 95 -5.82 -7.40 5.78
N LYS A 96 -6.08 -7.39 4.47
CA LYS A 96 -7.37 -6.98 3.92
C LYS A 96 -8.38 -8.09 4.21
N VAL A 97 -9.62 -7.71 4.50
CA VAL A 97 -10.73 -8.66 4.67
C VAL A 97 -11.38 -8.98 3.32
N ASN A 98 -11.85 -10.20 3.17
CA ASN A 98 -12.40 -10.75 1.93
C ASN A 98 -11.38 -10.71 0.78
N GLY A 99 -10.10 -10.89 1.11
CA GLY A 99 -9.02 -10.99 0.15
C GLY A 99 -8.99 -12.35 -0.56
N PRO A 100 -8.17 -12.50 -1.62
CA PRO A 100 -8.04 -13.75 -2.37
C PRO A 100 -7.49 -14.92 -1.54
N PHE A 101 -6.99 -14.66 -0.33
CA PHE A 101 -6.46 -15.66 0.60
C PHE A 101 -7.40 -15.95 1.77
N ASP A 102 -8.54 -15.25 1.87
CA ASP A 102 -9.56 -15.49 2.90
C ASP A 102 -10.50 -16.63 2.45
N VAL A 103 -9.91 -17.79 2.19
CA VAL A 103 -10.64 -19.00 1.80
C VAL A 103 -11.15 -19.72 3.05
N PRO A 104 -12.39 -20.26 3.05
CA PRO A 104 -12.89 -21.09 4.14
C PRO A 104 -11.97 -22.28 4.38
N SER A 105 -11.73 -22.62 5.65
CA SER A 105 -10.87 -23.75 6.03
C SER A 105 -11.32 -25.10 5.47
N GLU A 106 -12.59 -25.22 5.09
CA GLU A 106 -13.20 -26.43 4.52
C GLU A 106 -12.80 -26.67 3.06
N GLU A 107 -12.31 -25.65 2.35
CA GLU A 107 -11.87 -25.75 0.95
C GLU A 107 -10.36 -26.06 0.82
N VAL A 108 -9.63 -26.16 1.95
CA VAL A 108 -8.20 -26.49 1.97
C VAL A 108 -8.01 -28.00 2.04
N THR A 109 -8.14 -28.68 0.91
CA THR A 109 -7.64 -30.06 0.77
C THR A 109 -6.14 -30.03 0.50
N PHE A 110 -5.35 -30.52 1.45
CA PHE A 110 -3.92 -30.84 1.27
C PHE A 110 -3.75 -32.13 0.45
#